data_AF-A0A3B5LWN0-F1
#
_entry.id   AF-A0A3B5LWN0-F1
#
_cell.length_a   1.000
_cell.length_b   1.000
_cell.length_c   1.000
_cell.angle_alpha   90.00
_cell.angle_beta   90.00
_cell.angle_gamma   90.00
#
_symmetry.space_group_name_H-M   'P 1'
#
loop_
_entity.id
_entity.type
_entity.pdbx_description
1 polymer ?
#
loop_
_entity_poly.entity_id
_entity_poly.type
_entity_poly.pdbx_seq_one_letter_code
_entity_poly.pdbx_strand_id
1 'polypeptide(L)'
;MNTNWPASVQVSVNATPLTIKRGDNKTSHKPLYLKQVCQPGRNTIQITVTACCCSHLFVLQLVHRPTVRSVLQGLMKKRLLPAEHCVTKIKRNFSSGSIPGTPGLNGEDGVEQTAIKVSLKCPITFRRIQLPARGHDCRHIQCFDLESYLQLNCERGTWRCPVCNKTALLEGLEVDQYMLGILIYVQNSDYEEITIDPVCSWKPVPVKPDIHMKEESDGPVLKRCRTLSPSHMVLPSVMEMIASLGPAPSSSSSMTAPPSSSSSPMPYSSLIRTFSSPGPPPLSYQPDLSSALLTPDKAPPHSLGPQLLPDLTNPDELLSYLGPPDLPNNNDDLLSLFENN
;
A
#
# COMPACT_ATOMS: atom_id res chain seq x y z
N MET A 1 -21.94 10.08 11.88
CA MET A 1 -22.43 8.86 12.57
C MET A 1 -21.52 7.71 12.17
N ASN A 2 -21.09 6.87 13.11
CA ASN A 2 -20.33 5.66 12.77
C ASN A 2 -21.31 4.53 12.46
N THR A 3 -21.09 3.79 11.38
CA THR A 3 -21.93 2.61 11.09
C THR A 3 -21.67 1.55 12.15
N ASN A 4 -22.72 0.92 12.68
CA ASN A 4 -22.60 -0.26 13.53
C ASN A 4 -23.77 -1.21 13.22
N TRP A 5 -23.47 -2.44 12.79
CA TRP A 5 -24.48 -3.45 12.46
C TRP A 5 -24.65 -4.42 13.65
N PRO A 6 -25.88 -4.68 14.15
CA PRO A 6 -26.09 -5.69 15.19
C PRO A 6 -25.45 -7.04 14.82
N ALA A 7 -24.91 -7.78 15.78
CA ALA A 7 -24.14 -8.99 15.51
C ALA A 7 -24.93 -10.05 14.70
N SER A 8 -26.22 -10.21 15.03
CA SER A 8 -27.15 -11.18 14.43
C SER A 8 -27.93 -10.67 13.23
N VAL A 9 -27.61 -9.48 12.68
CA VAL A 9 -28.37 -8.92 11.55
C VAL A 9 -28.01 -9.58 10.22
N GLN A 10 -29.03 -9.90 9.43
CA GLN A 10 -28.95 -10.24 8.02
C GLN A 10 -29.76 -9.21 7.23
N VAL A 11 -29.28 -8.84 6.05
CA VAL A 11 -29.96 -7.88 5.18
C VAL A 11 -30.06 -8.47 3.77
N SER A 12 -31.24 -8.37 3.17
CA SER A 12 -31.45 -8.66 1.74
C SER A 12 -32.22 -7.53 1.07
N VAL A 13 -32.04 -7.38 -0.24
CA VAL A 13 -32.77 -6.44 -1.08
C VAL A 13 -33.27 -7.18 -2.30
N ASN A 14 -34.57 -7.11 -2.58
CA ASN A 14 -35.20 -7.83 -3.69
C ASN A 14 -34.82 -9.34 -3.67
N ALA A 15 -34.97 -9.97 -2.50
CA ALA A 15 -34.53 -11.32 -2.15
C ALA A 15 -33.01 -11.62 -2.26
N THR A 16 -32.18 -10.72 -2.78
CA THR A 16 -30.72 -10.89 -2.86
C THR A 16 -30.06 -10.59 -1.51
N PRO A 17 -29.38 -11.55 -0.86
CA PRO A 17 -28.70 -11.32 0.42
C PRO A 17 -27.44 -10.46 0.26
N LEU A 18 -27.12 -9.64 1.26
CA LEU A 18 -25.98 -8.71 1.24
C LEU A 18 -24.96 -9.00 2.35
N THR A 19 -23.70 -9.17 1.96
CA THR A 19 -22.60 -9.46 2.88
C THR A 19 -22.15 -8.20 3.63
N ILE A 20 -22.44 -8.15 4.94
CA ILE A 20 -21.95 -7.10 5.83
C ILE A 20 -20.46 -7.32 6.11
N LYS A 21 -19.60 -6.46 5.53
CA LYS A 21 -18.17 -6.43 5.86
C LYS A 21 -17.97 -5.82 7.25
N ARG A 22 -17.59 -6.67 8.21
CA ARG A 22 -17.09 -6.29 9.54
C ARG A 22 -15.56 -6.31 9.50
N GLY A 23 -14.91 -5.20 9.82
CA GLY A 23 -13.46 -5.14 9.94
C GLY A 23 -12.95 -5.85 11.19
N ASP A 24 -11.64 -6.08 11.25
CA ASP A 24 -10.97 -7.00 12.20
C ASP A 24 -11.29 -6.68 13.66
N ASN A 25 -11.38 -5.38 13.99
CA ASN A 25 -11.65 -4.88 15.34
C ASN A 25 -13.13 -5.01 15.78
N LYS A 26 -14.00 -5.71 15.01
CA LYS A 26 -15.45 -5.95 15.24
C LYS A 26 -16.34 -4.71 15.40
N THR A 27 -15.76 -3.52 15.43
CA THR A 27 -16.41 -2.21 15.58
C THR A 27 -16.36 -1.38 14.30
N SER A 28 -15.40 -1.66 13.41
CA SER A 28 -15.23 -1.04 12.10
C SER A 28 -16.18 -1.64 11.06
N HIS A 29 -17.46 -1.28 11.15
CA HIS A 29 -18.50 -1.66 10.20
C HIS A 29 -18.59 -0.68 9.02
N LYS A 30 -18.86 -1.20 7.80
CA LYS A 30 -19.14 -0.38 6.61
C LYS A 30 -20.64 -0.36 6.26
N PRO A 31 -21.18 0.73 5.70
CA PRO A 31 -22.55 0.77 5.18
C PRO A 31 -22.69 -0.17 3.97
N LEU A 32 -23.91 -0.68 3.75
CA LEU A 32 -24.25 -1.49 2.58
C LEU A 32 -24.60 -0.58 1.39
N TYR A 33 -24.04 -0.88 0.22
CA TYR A 33 -24.30 -0.11 -1.01
C TYR A 33 -25.33 -0.84 -1.87
N LEU A 34 -26.58 -0.34 -1.88
CA LEU A 34 -27.70 -1.06 -2.49
C LEU A 34 -27.79 -0.89 -4.01
N LYS A 35 -27.09 0.10 -4.61
CA LYS A 35 -27.26 0.52 -6.02
C LYS A 35 -27.17 -0.61 -7.05
N GLN A 36 -26.38 -1.66 -6.80
CA GLN A 36 -26.21 -2.79 -7.72
C GLN A 36 -27.33 -3.85 -7.64
N VAL A 37 -28.15 -3.83 -6.59
CA VAL A 37 -29.30 -4.75 -6.38
C VAL A 37 -30.65 -4.03 -6.45
N CYS A 38 -30.65 -2.72 -6.70
CA CYS A 38 -31.86 -1.94 -6.92
C CYS A 38 -32.38 -2.08 -8.35
N GLN A 39 -33.70 -2.19 -8.48
CA GLN A 39 -34.44 -2.24 -9.75
C GLN A 39 -35.31 -0.98 -9.94
N PRO A 40 -35.79 -0.65 -11.15
CA PRO A 40 -36.80 0.39 -11.35
C PRO A 40 -38.09 0.10 -10.57
N GLY A 41 -38.72 1.14 -10.02
CA GLY A 41 -39.97 1.01 -9.26
C GLY A 41 -39.77 0.48 -7.83
N ARG A 42 -40.64 -0.43 -7.39
CA ARG A 42 -40.66 -0.91 -6.00
C ARG A 42 -39.46 -1.79 -5.69
N ASN A 43 -38.75 -1.44 -4.62
CA ASN A 43 -37.68 -2.23 -4.04
C ASN A 43 -38.08 -2.64 -2.61
N THR A 44 -37.76 -3.86 -2.22
CA THR A 44 -38.03 -4.38 -0.86
C THR A 44 -36.72 -4.66 -0.16
N ILE A 45 -36.45 -3.92 0.92
CA ILE A 45 -35.33 -4.18 1.84
C ILE A 45 -35.88 -5.00 3.01
N GLN A 46 -35.30 -6.18 3.25
CA GLN A 46 -35.61 -7.01 4.41
C GLN A 46 -34.42 -7.00 5.37
N ILE A 47 -34.70 -6.76 6.65
CA ILE A 47 -33.73 -6.78 7.74
C ILE A 47 -34.20 -7.82 8.74
N THR A 48 -33.45 -8.91 8.87
CA THR A 48 -33.74 -10.01 9.79
C THR A 48 -32.76 -9.96 10.95
N VAL A 49 -33.24 -10.13 12.19
CA VAL A 49 -32.40 -10.24 13.39
C VAL A 49 -32.88 -11.41 14.25
N THR A 50 -31.95 -12.16 14.84
CA THR A 50 -32.28 -13.24 15.81
C THR A 50 -32.19 -12.78 17.28
N ALA A 51 -31.93 -11.49 17.52
CA ALA A 51 -31.91 -10.87 18.85
C ALA A 51 -32.41 -9.42 18.76
N CYS A 52 -32.93 -8.87 19.86
CA CYS A 52 -33.37 -7.48 19.96
C CYS A 52 -32.24 -6.51 19.53
N CYS A 53 -32.47 -5.75 18.47
CA CYS A 53 -31.62 -4.66 18.00
C CYS A 53 -32.09 -3.30 18.53
N CYS A 54 -32.79 -3.27 19.67
CA CYS A 54 -33.60 -2.14 20.14
C CYS A 54 -32.78 -0.87 20.49
N SER A 55 -31.45 -0.98 20.53
CA SER A 55 -30.47 0.10 20.69
C SER A 55 -29.95 0.68 19.36
N HIS A 56 -30.46 0.23 18.21
CA HIS A 56 -29.97 0.60 16.88
C HIS A 56 -31.06 1.27 16.03
N LEU A 57 -30.66 2.24 15.20
CA LEU A 57 -31.47 2.83 14.15
C LEU A 57 -30.94 2.38 12.78
N PHE A 58 -31.82 1.85 11.93
CA PHE A 58 -31.50 1.57 10.53
C PHE A 58 -31.82 2.81 9.68
N VAL A 59 -30.83 3.31 8.94
CA VAL A 59 -30.96 4.52 8.12
C VAL A 59 -30.67 4.18 6.65
N LEU A 60 -31.60 4.53 5.77
CA LEU A 60 -31.39 4.52 4.32
C LEU A 60 -31.11 5.96 3.87
N GLN A 61 -29.98 6.18 3.21
CA GLN A 61 -29.58 7.51 2.73
C GLN A 61 -29.14 7.44 1.26
N LEU A 62 -29.65 8.37 0.45
CA LEU A 62 -29.11 8.62 -0.89
C LEU A 62 -27.80 9.41 -0.74
N VAL A 63 -26.70 8.87 -1.28
CA VAL A 63 -25.37 9.47 -1.17
C VAL A 63 -24.74 9.65 -2.56
N HIS A 64 -24.08 10.79 -2.78
CA HIS A 64 -23.19 10.95 -3.92
C HIS A 64 -21.85 10.26 -3.60
N ARG A 65 -21.41 9.34 -4.47
CA ARG A 65 -20.12 8.65 -4.34
C ARG A 65 -19.33 8.85 -5.64
N PRO A 66 -18.44 9.86 -5.72
CA PRO A 66 -17.64 10.08 -6.91
C PRO A 66 -16.62 8.95 -7.10
N THR A 67 -16.13 8.76 -8.31
CA THR A 67 -15.02 7.82 -8.60
C THR A 67 -13.69 8.45 -8.23
N VAL A 68 -12.66 7.62 -7.96
CA VAL A 68 -11.30 8.12 -7.69
C VAL A 68 -10.82 9.06 -8.80
N ARG A 69 -11.03 8.71 -10.07
CA ARG A 69 -10.72 9.56 -11.24
C ARG A 69 -11.43 10.93 -11.19
N SER A 70 -12.72 10.96 -10.86
CA SER A 70 -13.49 12.20 -10.75
C SER A 70 -13.03 13.08 -9.59
N VAL A 71 -12.61 12.47 -8.48
CA VAL A 71 -12.00 13.18 -7.34
C VAL A 71 -10.62 13.74 -7.72
N LEU A 72 -9.78 12.94 -8.37
CA LEU A 72 -8.43 13.31 -8.80
C LEU A 72 -8.45 14.49 -9.78
N GLN A 73 -9.31 14.44 -10.81
CA GLN A 73 -9.54 15.57 -11.72
C GLN A 73 -10.05 16.82 -10.98
N GLY A 74 -10.93 16.64 -10.00
CA GLY A 74 -11.42 17.72 -9.14
C GLY A 74 -10.34 18.36 -8.27
N LEU A 75 -9.36 17.57 -7.80
CA LEU A 75 -8.20 18.07 -7.05
C LEU A 75 -7.20 18.79 -7.95
N MET A 76 -6.81 18.21 -9.08
CA MET A 76 -5.89 18.85 -10.05
C MET A 76 -6.38 20.27 -10.42
N LYS A 77 -7.70 20.44 -10.66
CA LYS A 77 -8.29 21.72 -11.03
C LYS A 77 -8.56 22.70 -9.87
N LYS A 78 -8.52 22.28 -8.59
CA LYS A 78 -8.95 23.11 -7.43
C LYS A 78 -8.02 23.11 -6.21
N ARG A 79 -6.95 22.32 -6.25
CA ARG A 79 -6.01 22.05 -5.16
C ARG A 79 -4.57 21.96 -5.65
N LEU A 80 -4.26 22.59 -6.77
CA LEU A 80 -2.89 22.80 -7.22
C LEU A 80 -2.21 23.81 -6.29
N LEU A 81 -1.05 23.44 -5.70
CA LEU A 81 -0.25 24.31 -4.85
C LEU A 81 0.83 24.98 -5.73
N PRO A 82 0.83 26.32 -5.87
CA PRO A 82 1.79 27.03 -6.70
C PRO A 82 3.25 26.77 -6.30
N ALA A 83 4.16 26.76 -7.28
CA ALA A 83 5.57 26.46 -7.06
C ALA A 83 6.23 27.40 -6.03
N GLU A 84 5.84 28.68 -5.98
CA GLU A 84 6.29 29.68 -5.02
C GLU A 84 5.84 29.32 -3.59
N HIS A 85 4.62 28.78 -3.46
CA HIS A 85 4.09 28.30 -2.20
C HIS A 85 4.78 27.00 -1.77
N CYS A 86 5.13 26.10 -2.71
CA CYS A 86 5.96 24.92 -2.46
C CYS A 86 7.35 25.32 -1.95
N VAL A 87 8.05 26.22 -2.64
CA VAL A 87 9.33 26.83 -2.22
C VAL A 87 9.22 27.44 -0.83
N THR A 88 8.12 28.15 -0.54
CA THR A 88 7.86 28.71 0.80
C THR A 88 7.60 27.63 1.86
N LYS A 89 7.04 26.45 1.52
CA LYS A 89 6.97 25.28 2.43
C LYS A 89 8.35 24.62 2.60
N ILE A 90 9.17 24.56 1.55
CA ILE A 90 10.54 24.01 1.57
C ILE A 90 11.46 24.85 2.47
N LYS A 91 11.59 26.17 2.23
CA LYS A 91 12.52 27.07 2.97
C LYS A 91 12.38 27.01 4.49
N ARG A 92 11.17 26.79 5.00
CA ARG A 92 10.90 26.60 6.44
C ARG A 92 11.60 25.38 7.07
N ASN A 93 11.94 24.36 6.30
CA ASN A 93 12.70 23.20 6.79
C ASN A 93 14.15 23.60 7.09
N PHE A 94 14.76 24.43 6.24
CA PHE A 94 16.12 24.96 6.44
C PHE A 94 16.21 25.96 7.59
N SER A 95 15.20 26.81 7.78
CA SER A 95 15.14 27.74 8.94
C SER A 95 14.91 27.04 10.29
N SER A 96 14.60 25.75 10.32
CA SER A 96 14.25 25.00 11.53
C SER A 96 15.47 24.26 12.10
N GLY A 97 16.52 25.00 12.48
CA GLY A 97 17.82 24.50 12.94
C GLY A 97 17.85 23.75 14.28
N SER A 98 16.86 22.90 14.58
CA SER A 98 16.86 22.04 15.77
C SER A 98 16.25 20.66 15.48
N ILE A 99 17.12 19.65 15.33
CA ILE A 99 16.72 18.25 15.31
C ILE A 99 16.28 17.85 16.73
N PRO A 100 15.06 17.31 16.93
CA PRO A 100 14.66 16.82 18.25
C PRO A 100 15.41 15.54 18.62
N GLY A 101 16.49 15.65 19.40
CA GLY A 101 17.20 14.48 19.95
C GLY A 101 18.58 14.73 20.54
N THR A 102 19.31 15.77 20.10
CA THR A 102 20.69 16.05 20.54
C THR A 102 20.76 17.24 21.50
N PRO A 103 21.16 17.06 22.78
CA PRO A 103 21.40 18.16 23.70
C PRO A 103 22.72 18.86 23.36
N GLY A 104 22.64 20.00 22.66
CA GLY A 104 23.81 20.84 22.38
C GLY A 104 24.36 21.46 23.67
N LEU A 105 25.59 21.08 24.03
CA LEU A 105 26.36 21.77 25.06
C LEU A 105 27.09 22.95 24.41
N ASN A 106 26.74 24.17 24.84
CA ASN A 106 27.22 25.46 24.34
C ASN A 106 26.77 25.78 22.90
N GLY A 107 26.32 27.02 22.69
CA GLY A 107 25.68 27.43 21.44
C GLY A 107 26.59 28.30 20.58
N GLU A 108 27.19 27.71 19.55
CA GLU A 108 27.68 28.38 18.34
C GLU A 108 28.00 27.40 17.19
N ASP A 109 28.31 26.12 17.50
CA ASP A 109 28.56 25.05 16.52
C ASP A 109 27.26 24.46 15.91
N GLY A 110 26.50 25.33 15.24
CA GLY A 110 25.25 24.96 14.58
C GLY A 110 25.48 24.31 13.22
N VAL A 111 25.20 23.01 13.09
CA VAL A 111 25.25 22.30 11.80
C VAL A 111 24.11 22.79 10.91
N GLU A 112 24.39 23.80 10.09
CA GLU A 112 23.45 24.31 9.09
C GLU A 112 23.13 23.24 8.04
N GLN A 113 21.84 23.05 7.75
CA GLN A 113 21.42 22.07 6.76
C GLN A 113 21.66 22.60 5.34
N THR A 114 22.84 22.32 4.79
CA THR A 114 23.23 22.75 3.43
C THR A 114 22.41 22.07 2.32
N ALA A 115 21.74 20.94 2.59
CA ALA A 115 20.76 20.35 1.69
C ALA A 115 19.79 19.35 2.37
N ILE A 116 18.63 19.11 1.75
CA ILE A 116 17.67 18.07 2.09
C ILE A 116 17.57 17.07 0.92
N LYS A 117 17.79 15.79 1.22
CA LYS A 117 17.53 14.68 0.29
C LYS A 117 16.04 14.31 0.33
N VAL A 118 15.43 14.10 -0.84
CA VAL A 118 14.01 13.73 -1.00
C VAL A 118 13.89 12.59 -2.02
N SER A 119 13.05 11.60 -1.76
CA SER A 119 12.82 10.50 -2.71
C SER A 119 11.70 10.83 -3.69
N LEU A 120 11.88 10.44 -4.94
CA LEU A 120 10.86 10.51 -6.00
C LEU A 120 9.95 9.26 -5.99
N LYS A 121 10.17 8.31 -5.07
CA LYS A 121 9.29 7.16 -4.84
C LYS A 121 8.16 7.48 -3.86
N CYS A 122 6.99 6.92 -4.12
CA CYS A 122 5.82 7.05 -3.26
C CYS A 122 5.97 6.15 -2.00
N PRO A 123 5.78 6.67 -0.77
CA PRO A 123 5.85 5.87 0.46
C PRO A 123 4.71 4.85 0.62
N ILE A 124 3.72 4.84 -0.28
CA ILE A 124 2.60 3.88 -0.29
C ILE A 124 2.90 2.68 -1.20
N THR A 125 3.54 2.92 -2.35
CA THR A 125 3.69 1.92 -3.43
C THR A 125 5.13 1.61 -3.81
N PHE A 126 6.10 2.36 -3.28
CA PHE A 126 7.54 2.28 -3.57
C PHE A 126 7.94 2.44 -5.05
N ARG A 127 6.99 2.86 -5.91
CA ARG A 127 7.20 3.23 -7.32
C ARG A 127 7.38 4.75 -7.47
N ARG A 128 7.95 5.21 -8.59
CA ARG A 128 8.05 6.65 -8.95
C ARG A 128 6.65 7.30 -8.83
N ILE A 129 6.56 8.40 -8.09
CA ILE A 129 5.33 9.19 -7.95
C ILE A 129 4.90 9.68 -9.34
N GLN A 130 3.61 9.55 -9.68
CA GLN A 130 3.08 10.09 -10.94
C GLN A 130 2.45 11.47 -10.69
N LEU A 131 1.60 11.58 -9.66
CA LEU A 131 0.97 12.84 -9.27
C LEU A 131 1.31 13.19 -7.81
N PRO A 132 2.29 14.07 -7.56
CA PRO A 132 2.77 14.36 -6.21
C PRO A 132 1.76 15.18 -5.43
N ALA A 133 1.34 14.63 -4.30
CA ALA A 133 0.46 15.28 -3.36
C ALA A 133 0.98 15.26 -1.92
N ARG A 134 0.40 16.19 -1.15
CA ARG A 134 0.64 16.41 0.28
C ARG A 134 -0.66 16.82 0.95
N GLY A 135 -0.69 16.77 2.29
CA GLY A 135 -1.71 17.49 3.06
C GLY A 135 -1.29 18.94 3.30
N HIS A 136 -2.26 19.85 3.42
CA HIS A 136 -2.03 21.27 3.70
C HIS A 136 -1.08 21.50 4.90
N ASP A 137 -1.37 20.83 6.02
CA ASP A 137 -0.63 20.89 7.29
C ASP A 137 0.70 20.10 7.30
N CYS A 138 1.08 19.46 6.20
CA CYS A 138 2.32 18.69 6.10
C CYS A 138 3.53 19.62 5.99
N ARG A 139 4.45 19.54 6.97
CA ARG A 139 5.68 20.37 7.03
C ARG A 139 6.86 19.77 6.26
N HIS A 140 6.89 18.44 6.08
CA HIS A 140 7.90 17.73 5.29
C HIS A 140 7.87 18.10 3.80
N ILE A 141 8.96 17.84 3.08
CA ILE A 141 9.03 18.03 1.62
C ILE A 141 8.52 16.79 0.87
N GLN A 142 8.80 15.58 1.38
CA GLN A 142 8.42 14.31 0.75
C GLN A 142 6.94 14.26 0.39
N CYS A 143 6.65 14.08 -0.90
CA CYS A 143 5.29 13.89 -1.41
C CYS A 143 4.90 12.41 -1.43
N PHE A 144 3.62 12.13 -1.65
CA PHE A 144 3.08 10.82 -1.96
C PHE A 144 2.26 10.86 -3.25
N ASP A 145 2.07 9.71 -3.89
CA ASP A 145 1.25 9.62 -5.09
C ASP A 145 -0.24 9.77 -4.78
N LEU A 146 -0.90 10.72 -5.45
CA LEU A 146 -2.28 11.11 -5.14
C LEU A 146 -3.29 10.00 -5.45
N GLU A 147 -3.16 9.32 -6.60
CA GLU A 147 -4.14 8.27 -6.92
C GLU A 147 -4.00 7.09 -5.95
N SER A 148 -2.76 6.65 -5.70
CA SER A 148 -2.45 5.62 -4.69
C SER A 148 -3.03 5.98 -3.32
N TYR A 149 -2.97 7.25 -2.91
CA TYR A 149 -3.53 7.73 -1.65
C TYR A 149 -5.07 7.72 -1.64
N LEU A 150 -5.73 8.12 -2.73
CA LEU A 150 -7.19 8.09 -2.86
C LEU A 150 -7.73 6.66 -2.91
N GLN A 151 -7.05 5.74 -3.60
CA GLN A 151 -7.37 4.31 -3.61
C GLN A 151 -7.26 3.72 -2.19
N LEU A 152 -6.12 3.92 -1.51
CA LEU A 152 -5.88 3.48 -0.13
C LEU A 152 -6.97 3.96 0.85
N ASN A 153 -7.43 5.21 0.71
CA ASN A 153 -8.44 5.78 1.59
C ASN A 153 -9.89 5.42 1.21
N CYS A 154 -10.16 5.09 -0.05
CA CYS A 154 -11.41 4.44 -0.45
C CYS A 154 -11.61 3.09 0.27
N GLU A 155 -10.51 2.36 0.49
CA GLU A 155 -10.52 1.10 1.23
C GLU A 155 -10.43 1.25 2.74
N ARG A 156 -9.46 2.02 3.27
CA ARG A 156 -9.16 2.05 4.71
C ARG A 156 -9.85 3.19 5.45
N GLY A 157 -10.18 4.29 4.78
CA GLY A 157 -10.90 5.44 5.36
C GLY A 157 -10.18 6.15 6.51
N THR A 158 -8.86 6.00 6.63
CA THR A 158 -8.09 6.52 7.78
C THR A 158 -7.70 7.99 7.64
N TRP A 159 -7.53 8.48 6.41
CA TRP A 159 -7.21 9.86 6.04
C TRP A 159 -6.04 10.47 6.83
N ARG A 160 -4.93 9.73 6.88
CA ARG A 160 -3.65 10.15 7.49
C ARG A 160 -2.55 10.17 6.44
N CYS A 161 -1.72 11.21 6.49
CA CYS A 161 -0.54 11.35 5.63
C CYS A 161 0.43 10.16 5.85
N PRO A 162 0.88 9.46 4.79
CA PRO A 162 1.80 8.32 4.92
C PRO A 162 3.20 8.71 5.38
N VAL A 163 3.58 9.99 5.31
CA VAL A 163 4.92 10.47 5.72
C VAL A 163 4.95 10.91 7.19
N CYS A 164 3.93 11.62 7.68
CA CYS A 164 3.95 12.21 9.03
C CYS A 164 2.74 11.86 9.92
N ASN A 165 1.86 10.96 9.49
CA ASN A 165 0.70 10.44 10.23
C ASN A 165 -0.35 11.48 10.69
N LYS A 166 -0.15 12.77 10.39
CA LYS A 166 -1.13 13.85 10.51
C LYS A 166 -2.38 13.55 9.70
N THR A 167 -3.51 14.10 10.13
CA THR A 167 -4.75 14.14 9.34
C THR A 167 -4.50 14.78 7.97
N ALA A 168 -5.02 14.15 6.91
CA ALA A 168 -4.98 14.62 5.54
C ALA A 168 -6.29 14.21 4.84
N LEU A 169 -7.37 14.94 5.19
CA LEU A 169 -8.70 14.80 4.59
C LEU A 169 -8.69 15.29 3.12
N LEU A 170 -9.66 14.84 2.34
CA LEU A 170 -9.76 15.12 0.90
C LEU A 170 -9.68 16.61 0.56
N GLU A 171 -10.43 17.44 1.29
CA GLU A 171 -10.48 18.89 1.13
C GLU A 171 -9.18 19.60 1.50
N GLY A 172 -8.30 18.93 2.25
CA GLY A 172 -6.98 19.40 2.66
C GLY A 172 -5.82 18.76 1.89
N LEU A 173 -6.08 18.01 0.81
CA LEU A 173 -5.04 17.55 -0.12
C LEU A 173 -4.65 18.67 -1.09
N GLU A 174 -3.37 18.70 -1.44
CA GLU A 174 -2.73 19.64 -2.36
C GLU A 174 -1.84 18.87 -3.34
N VAL A 175 -1.84 19.24 -4.62
CA VAL A 175 -0.89 18.76 -5.65
C VAL A 175 0.31 19.71 -5.67
N ASP A 176 1.52 19.20 -5.47
CA ASP A 176 2.74 20.01 -5.28
C ASP A 176 3.41 20.31 -6.65
N GLN A 177 3.24 21.53 -7.19
CA GLN A 177 3.75 21.87 -8.53
C GLN A 177 5.28 21.75 -8.64
N TYR A 178 6.02 22.17 -7.61
CA TYR A 178 7.48 22.11 -7.62
C TYR A 178 7.96 20.65 -7.77
N MET A 179 7.37 19.72 -7.00
CA MET A 179 7.67 18.30 -7.14
C MET A 179 7.18 17.72 -8.48
N LEU A 180 6.07 18.21 -9.04
CA LEU A 180 5.54 17.77 -10.33
C LEU A 180 6.47 18.17 -11.49
N GLY A 181 6.97 19.41 -11.51
CA GLY A 181 7.93 19.87 -12.51
C GLY A 181 9.21 19.05 -12.51
N ILE A 182 9.73 18.73 -11.31
CA ILE A 182 10.90 17.84 -11.18
C ILE A 182 10.60 16.44 -11.72
N LEU A 183 9.47 15.83 -11.35
CA LEU A 183 9.09 14.49 -11.81
C LEU A 183 8.94 14.40 -13.33
N ILE A 184 8.40 15.44 -13.97
CA ILE A 184 8.31 15.55 -15.44
C ILE A 184 9.71 15.69 -16.05
N TYR A 185 10.55 16.58 -15.53
CA TYR A 185 11.92 16.78 -16.02
C TYR A 185 12.74 15.48 -15.98
N VAL A 186 12.63 14.70 -14.89
CA VAL A 186 13.37 13.44 -14.72
C VAL A 186 12.62 12.18 -15.20
N GLN A 187 11.49 12.33 -15.91
CA GLN A 187 10.59 11.21 -16.22
C GLN A 187 11.27 10.03 -16.93
N ASN A 188 12.20 10.34 -17.86
CA ASN A 188 12.95 9.37 -18.67
C ASN A 188 14.28 8.93 -18.02
N SER A 189 14.38 8.97 -16.69
CA SER A 189 15.59 8.60 -15.94
C SER A 189 15.32 7.60 -14.82
N ASP A 190 16.39 6.98 -14.32
CA ASP A 190 16.42 6.07 -13.18
C ASP A 190 16.57 6.80 -11.81
N TYR A 191 16.78 8.12 -11.80
CA TYR A 191 16.99 8.89 -10.56
C TYR A 191 15.82 8.71 -9.57
N GLU A 192 16.10 8.05 -8.44
CA GLU A 192 15.11 7.75 -7.39
C GLU A 192 15.07 8.81 -6.27
N GLU A 193 16.06 9.69 -6.22
CA GLU A 193 16.23 10.72 -5.20
C GLU A 193 16.77 12.02 -5.81
N ILE A 194 16.42 13.13 -5.18
CA ILE A 194 16.96 14.47 -5.44
C ILE A 194 17.56 15.04 -4.15
N THR A 195 18.42 16.04 -4.32
CA THR A 195 18.97 16.88 -3.24
C THR A 195 18.54 18.32 -3.52
N ILE A 196 17.79 18.93 -2.59
CA ILE A 196 17.31 20.32 -2.65
C ILE A 196 18.13 21.16 -1.66
N ASP A 197 18.43 22.41 -1.99
CA ASP A 197 19.22 23.33 -1.15
C ASP A 197 18.38 24.48 -0.51
N PRO A 198 18.96 25.34 0.34
CA PRO A 198 18.24 26.46 0.98
C PRO A 198 17.67 27.51 0.02
N VAL A 199 18.23 27.70 -1.18
CA VAL A 199 17.65 28.60 -2.20
C VAL A 199 16.49 27.93 -2.95
N CYS A 200 16.39 26.60 -2.85
CA CYS A 200 15.48 25.68 -3.51
C CYS A 200 15.85 25.33 -4.95
N SER A 201 17.15 25.46 -5.29
CA SER A 201 17.71 24.71 -6.41
C SER A 201 17.76 23.23 -6.05
N TRP A 202 17.76 22.36 -7.06
CA TRP A 202 17.73 20.91 -6.88
C TRP A 202 18.66 20.22 -7.87
N LYS A 203 19.14 19.04 -7.49
CA LYS A 203 19.94 18.17 -8.36
C LYS A 203 19.57 16.70 -8.15
N PRO A 204 19.60 15.86 -9.19
CA PRO A 204 19.44 14.42 -9.03
C PRO A 204 20.57 13.85 -8.17
N VAL A 205 20.27 12.80 -7.40
CA VAL A 205 21.28 11.97 -6.75
C VAL A 205 21.63 10.85 -7.74
N PRO A 206 22.89 10.72 -8.20
CA PRO A 206 23.27 9.63 -9.08
C PRO A 206 23.01 8.28 -8.42
N VAL A 207 22.31 7.39 -9.14
CA VAL A 207 22.20 5.98 -8.76
C VAL A 207 23.61 5.40 -8.83
N LYS A 208 24.14 4.95 -7.69
CA LYS A 208 25.40 4.20 -7.70
C LYS A 208 25.09 2.82 -8.27
N PRO A 209 25.71 2.39 -9.39
CA PRO A 209 25.62 1.00 -9.79
C PRO A 209 26.29 0.13 -8.72
N ASP A 210 25.60 -0.92 -8.27
CA ASP A 210 26.16 -1.91 -7.34
C ASP A 210 27.17 -2.82 -8.09
N ILE A 211 28.34 -2.26 -8.42
CA ILE A 211 29.44 -2.97 -9.07
C ILE A 211 30.13 -3.89 -8.04
N HIS A 212 29.44 -4.96 -7.65
CA HIS A 212 30.03 -6.13 -7.00
C HIS A 212 30.65 -7.09 -8.04
N MET A 213 31.35 -6.53 -9.03
CA MET A 213 32.30 -7.32 -9.84
C MET A 213 33.60 -7.45 -9.06
N LYS A 214 33.79 -8.62 -8.43
CA LYS A 214 35.12 -9.08 -8.03
C LYS A 214 35.91 -9.41 -9.29
N GLU A 215 36.63 -8.43 -9.83
CA GLU A 215 37.81 -8.72 -10.65
C GLU A 215 38.98 -8.97 -9.70
N GLU A 216 39.43 -10.22 -9.62
CA GLU A 216 40.54 -10.60 -8.75
C GLU A 216 41.87 -10.33 -9.49
N SER A 217 42.47 -9.17 -9.21
CA SER A 217 43.83 -8.84 -9.65
C SER A 217 44.80 -9.19 -8.51
N ASP A 218 45.71 -10.12 -8.78
CA ASP A 218 46.61 -10.69 -7.77
C ASP A 218 47.66 -9.67 -7.29
N GLY A 219 47.80 -9.51 -5.98
CA GLY A 219 48.58 -8.43 -5.36
C GLY A 219 48.86 -8.68 -3.87
N PRO A 220 50.11 -8.48 -3.40
CA PRO A 220 50.55 -9.03 -2.12
C PRO A 220 49.99 -8.32 -0.87
N VAL A 221 49.75 -9.12 0.17
CA VAL A 221 49.06 -8.75 1.41
C VAL A 221 49.86 -7.78 2.29
N LEU A 222 49.25 -6.66 2.67
CA LEU A 222 49.58 -5.92 3.89
C LEU A 222 48.40 -5.89 4.87
N LYS A 223 48.72 -6.00 6.17
CA LYS A 223 47.76 -6.37 7.22
C LYS A 223 47.08 -5.15 7.83
N ARG A 224 45.74 -5.14 7.89
CA ARG A 224 44.96 -4.30 8.79
C ARG A 224 43.80 -5.09 9.40
N CYS A 225 43.45 -4.78 10.65
CA CYS A 225 42.51 -5.56 11.45
C CYS A 225 41.07 -5.49 10.92
N ARG A 226 40.37 -6.63 10.91
CA ARG A 226 38.91 -6.67 10.66
C ARG A 226 38.16 -6.45 11.98
N THR A 227 37.68 -5.23 12.23
CA THR A 227 36.48 -5.04 13.04
C THR A 227 35.28 -5.55 12.22
N LEU A 228 34.60 -6.59 12.69
CA LEU A 228 33.45 -7.16 11.97
C LEU A 228 32.17 -6.35 12.25
N SER A 229 31.43 -6.05 11.19
CA SER A 229 30.05 -5.52 11.29
C SER A 229 29.12 -6.58 11.92
N PRO A 230 28.13 -6.21 12.76
CA PRO A 230 27.16 -7.15 13.34
C PRO A 230 26.31 -7.94 12.33
N SER A 231 26.35 -7.59 11.04
CA SER A 231 25.47 -8.12 9.99
C SER A 231 25.78 -9.53 9.46
N HIS A 232 26.77 -10.25 10.03
CA HIS A 232 27.17 -11.59 9.57
C HIS A 232 27.15 -12.68 10.67
N MET A 233 26.42 -12.48 11.77
CA MET A 233 26.12 -13.57 12.70
C MET A 233 24.96 -14.43 12.20
N VAL A 234 25.28 -15.55 11.56
CA VAL A 234 24.32 -16.64 11.36
C VAL A 234 24.11 -17.33 12.71
N LEU A 235 22.87 -17.35 13.20
CA LEU A 235 22.51 -18.14 14.38
C LEU A 235 22.50 -19.63 14.00
N PRO A 236 23.22 -20.51 14.73
CA PRO A 236 23.24 -21.94 14.44
C PRO A 236 21.87 -22.58 14.69
N SER A 237 21.58 -23.67 13.98
CA SER A 237 20.32 -24.39 14.10
C SER A 237 20.17 -25.00 15.50
N VAL A 238 18.93 -25.07 15.99
CA VAL A 238 18.59 -25.76 17.25
C VAL A 238 19.05 -27.23 17.21
N MET A 239 19.08 -27.84 16.01
CA MET A 239 19.59 -29.19 15.77
C MET A 239 21.10 -29.32 16.03
N GLU A 240 21.88 -28.28 15.74
CA GLU A 240 23.35 -28.26 15.89
C GLU A 240 23.75 -28.03 17.36
N MET A 241 22.99 -27.22 18.10
CA MET A 241 23.17 -27.08 19.55
C MET A 241 22.92 -28.40 20.30
N ILE A 242 21.96 -29.21 19.86
CA ILE A 242 21.71 -30.55 20.44
C ILE A 242 22.85 -31.52 20.07
N ALA A 243 23.32 -31.50 18.82
CA ALA A 243 24.46 -32.32 18.39
C ALA A 243 25.78 -31.96 19.10
N SER A 244 25.89 -30.75 19.65
CA SER A 244 27.06 -30.28 20.41
C SER A 244 27.16 -30.86 21.83
N LEU A 245 26.12 -31.53 22.33
CA LEU A 245 26.10 -32.19 23.64
C LEU A 245 26.54 -33.66 23.57
N GLY A 246 27.69 -33.91 22.93
CA GLY A 246 28.40 -35.19 23.01
C GLY A 246 29.03 -35.40 24.39
N PRO A 247 29.16 -36.65 24.88
CA PRO A 247 29.69 -36.92 26.22
C PRO A 247 31.20 -36.66 26.32
N ALA A 248 31.60 -35.92 27.36
CA ALA A 248 33.01 -35.69 27.66
C ALA A 248 33.69 -36.98 28.21
N PRO A 249 34.98 -37.22 27.88
CA PRO A 249 35.74 -38.35 28.43
C PRO A 249 36.05 -38.14 29.92
N SER A 250 36.19 -39.24 30.66
CA SER A 250 36.24 -39.26 32.11
C SER A 250 37.67 -39.37 32.68
N SER A 251 37.85 -38.87 33.92
CA SER A 251 38.96 -39.27 34.80
C SER A 251 38.51 -39.39 36.26
N SER A 252 38.35 -40.64 36.70
CA SER A 252 38.45 -41.17 38.06
C SER A 252 38.08 -40.30 39.28
N SER A 253 37.06 -40.72 40.05
CA SER A 253 37.20 -40.95 41.51
C SER A 253 36.07 -41.81 42.12
N SER A 254 36.43 -43.02 42.58
CA SER A 254 36.02 -43.60 43.88
C SER A 254 34.53 -43.93 44.22
N MET A 255 34.25 -45.25 44.30
CA MET A 255 33.54 -45.99 45.38
C MET A 255 32.02 -46.30 45.38
N THR A 256 31.76 -47.63 45.44
CA THR A 256 30.67 -48.35 46.16
C THR A 256 29.20 -48.29 45.67
N ALA A 257 28.44 -49.32 46.08
CA ALA A 257 27.04 -49.65 45.76
C ALA A 257 26.45 -50.47 46.96
N PRO A 258 25.27 -51.13 46.91
CA PRO A 258 24.03 -51.02 46.09
C PRO A 258 22.80 -50.80 47.06
N PRO A 259 21.58 -51.42 46.97
CA PRO A 259 20.74 -51.94 45.86
C PRO A 259 19.24 -51.49 45.90
N SER A 260 18.42 -51.98 44.93
CA SER A 260 17.10 -52.68 45.12
C SER A 260 15.84 -52.17 44.37
N SER A 261 15.13 -53.11 43.69
CA SER A 261 13.69 -53.12 43.24
C SER A 261 13.15 -51.95 42.37
N SER A 262 12.09 -52.05 41.55
CA SER A 262 11.34 -53.10 40.82
C SER A 262 10.39 -52.36 39.82
N SER A 263 9.60 -52.90 38.88
CA SER A 263 9.05 -54.25 38.55
C SER A 263 8.91 -54.41 37.01
N SER A 264 8.06 -55.33 36.50
CA SER A 264 7.94 -55.67 35.05
C SER A 264 6.45 -55.65 34.51
N PRO A 265 6.05 -56.17 33.32
CA PRO A 265 5.25 -55.39 32.34
C PRO A 265 4.00 -56.13 31.73
N MET A 266 3.42 -55.61 30.62
CA MET A 266 3.04 -56.32 29.35
C MET A 266 1.75 -55.80 28.62
N PRO A 267 1.54 -56.11 27.30
CA PRO A 267 0.47 -55.57 26.43
C PRO A 267 -0.45 -56.66 25.81
N TYR A 268 -1.36 -56.31 24.88
CA TYR A 268 -1.59 -57.15 23.66
C TYR A 268 -2.21 -56.42 22.43
N SER A 269 -2.09 -57.11 21.30
CA SER A 269 -2.11 -56.71 19.88
C SER A 269 -3.44 -56.39 19.17
N SER A 270 -3.28 -55.64 18.07
CA SER A 270 -3.98 -55.64 16.75
C SER A 270 -5.07 -56.67 16.40
N LEU A 271 -5.95 -56.29 15.44
CA LEU A 271 -6.17 -57.09 14.21
C LEU A 271 -6.69 -56.24 13.01
N ILE A 272 -6.78 -56.86 11.83
CA ILE A 272 -6.93 -56.23 10.49
C ILE A 272 -8.27 -56.63 9.82
N ARG A 273 -8.90 -55.72 9.05
CA ARG A 273 -9.62 -56.06 7.79
C ARG A 273 -9.92 -54.85 6.91
N THR A 274 -9.80 -55.05 5.60
CA THR A 274 -10.18 -54.15 4.49
C THR A 274 -11.45 -54.66 3.78
N PHE A 275 -12.14 -53.80 2.99
CA PHE A 275 -12.47 -54.05 1.56
C PHE A 275 -13.44 -53.00 0.94
N SER A 276 -13.06 -52.53 -0.26
CA SER A 276 -13.82 -52.15 -1.47
C SER A 276 -15.17 -51.38 -1.47
N SER A 277 -15.21 -50.33 -2.31
CA SER A 277 -16.37 -49.83 -3.10
C SER A 277 -16.32 -50.45 -4.54
N PRO A 278 -17.08 -50.07 -5.61
CA PRO A 278 -18.05 -48.96 -5.82
C PRO A 278 -19.34 -49.31 -6.63
N GLY A 279 -20.21 -48.32 -6.97
CA GLY A 279 -21.25 -48.48 -8.02
C GLY A 279 -22.40 -47.44 -8.09
N PRO A 280 -22.59 -46.72 -9.23
CA PRO A 280 -23.80 -45.95 -9.65
C PRO A 280 -24.61 -46.72 -10.75
N PRO A 281 -25.60 -46.17 -11.53
CA PRO A 281 -26.24 -44.84 -11.63
C PRO A 281 -27.78 -44.92 -11.37
N PRO A 282 -28.83 -44.58 -12.20
CA PRO A 282 -29.00 -43.99 -13.57
C PRO A 282 -29.81 -42.65 -13.61
N LEU A 283 -30.47 -42.32 -14.74
CA LEU A 283 -31.38 -41.18 -15.00
C LEU A 283 -32.48 -41.57 -16.02
N SER A 284 -33.65 -40.89 -16.04
CA SER A 284 -34.52 -40.77 -17.25
C SER A 284 -35.74 -39.83 -17.09
N TYR A 285 -35.85 -38.78 -17.91
CA TYR A 285 -36.99 -38.51 -18.83
C TYR A 285 -36.80 -37.25 -19.71
N GLN A 286 -37.44 -37.23 -20.88
CA GLN A 286 -37.58 -36.13 -21.86
C GLN A 286 -38.95 -36.27 -22.54
N PRO A 287 -39.48 -35.22 -23.21
CA PRO A 287 -39.74 -35.41 -24.64
C PRO A 287 -39.55 -34.18 -25.56
N ASP A 288 -39.41 -34.50 -26.84
CA ASP A 288 -39.41 -33.71 -28.08
C ASP A 288 -40.66 -32.83 -28.34
N LEU A 289 -40.80 -32.05 -29.43
CA LEU A 289 -39.93 -31.25 -30.34
C LEU A 289 -40.84 -30.75 -31.50
N SER A 290 -40.67 -29.54 -32.04
CA SER A 290 -41.17 -29.14 -33.39
C SER A 290 -40.54 -27.84 -33.92
N SER A 291 -40.60 -27.64 -35.24
CA SER A 291 -39.64 -26.80 -36.01
C SER A 291 -40.27 -25.61 -36.77
N ALA A 292 -39.53 -24.51 -36.96
CA ALA A 292 -39.73 -23.55 -38.07
C ALA A 292 -38.51 -22.64 -38.39
N LEU A 293 -37.80 -22.99 -39.46
CA LEU A 293 -36.98 -22.23 -40.44
C LEU A 293 -36.63 -20.71 -40.27
N LEU A 294 -35.31 -20.44 -40.36
CA LEU A 294 -34.62 -19.46 -41.24
C LEU A 294 -34.72 -17.90 -41.08
N THR A 295 -33.67 -17.33 -40.45
CA THR A 295 -32.78 -16.21 -40.93
C THR A 295 -33.32 -14.79 -41.26
N PRO A 296 -32.47 -13.71 -41.30
CA PRO A 296 -31.05 -13.58 -40.91
C PRO A 296 -30.72 -12.40 -39.94
N ASP A 297 -29.43 -12.29 -39.61
CA ASP A 297 -28.66 -11.07 -39.30
C ASP A 297 -28.87 -10.28 -37.98
N LYS A 298 -27.98 -10.53 -37.00
CA LYS A 298 -27.22 -9.47 -36.30
C LYS A 298 -25.93 -10.02 -35.70
N ALA A 299 -24.83 -9.28 -35.82
CA ALA A 299 -23.51 -9.67 -35.30
C ALA A 299 -23.46 -9.75 -33.75
N PRO A 300 -22.61 -10.62 -33.17
CA PRO A 300 -22.47 -10.75 -31.71
C PRO A 300 -21.79 -9.53 -31.06
N PRO A 301 -22.07 -9.24 -29.78
CA PRO A 301 -21.42 -8.13 -29.07
C PRO A 301 -19.93 -8.43 -28.83
N HIS A 302 -19.08 -7.43 -29.03
CA HIS A 302 -17.65 -7.53 -28.72
C HIS A 302 -17.43 -7.84 -27.23
N SER A 303 -16.45 -8.71 -26.97
CA SER A 303 -15.96 -9.01 -25.63
C SER A 303 -15.39 -7.75 -24.97
N LEU A 304 -16.08 -7.26 -23.94
CA LEU A 304 -15.58 -6.18 -23.09
C LEU A 304 -14.43 -6.69 -22.21
N GLY A 305 -13.23 -6.71 -22.78
CA GLY A 305 -12.00 -6.68 -21.99
C GLY A 305 -11.96 -5.44 -21.10
N PRO A 306 -11.12 -5.42 -20.05
CA PRO A 306 -10.99 -4.24 -19.20
C PRO A 306 -10.53 -3.05 -20.03
N GLN A 307 -11.38 -2.04 -20.14
CA GLN A 307 -11.02 -0.73 -20.69
C GLN A 307 -9.94 -0.13 -19.80
N LEU A 308 -8.68 -0.29 -20.21
CA LEU A 308 -7.55 0.37 -19.59
C LEU A 308 -7.77 1.88 -19.68
N LEU A 309 -7.43 2.58 -18.59
CA LEU A 309 -7.36 4.04 -18.61
C LEU A 309 -6.24 4.47 -19.57
N PRO A 310 -6.34 5.66 -20.20
CA PRO A 310 -5.19 6.28 -20.85
C PRO A 310 -4.01 6.34 -19.89
N ASP A 311 -2.82 6.06 -20.40
CA ASP A 311 -1.62 5.95 -19.57
C ASP A 311 -1.17 7.36 -19.16
N LEU A 312 -1.23 7.65 -17.85
CA LEU A 312 -0.90 8.97 -17.27
C LEU A 312 0.61 9.28 -17.33
N THR A 313 1.39 8.43 -18.00
CA THR A 313 2.78 8.63 -18.40
C THR A 313 2.94 9.67 -19.51
N ASN A 314 1.87 10.00 -20.25
CA ASN A 314 1.92 11.04 -21.28
C ASN A 314 1.77 12.46 -20.69
N PRO A 315 2.80 13.32 -20.73
CA PRO A 315 2.69 14.69 -20.24
C PRO A 315 1.66 15.54 -21.00
N ASP A 316 1.39 15.25 -22.28
CA ASP A 316 0.42 16.01 -23.09
C ASP A 316 -1.02 15.83 -22.58
N GLU A 317 -1.40 14.62 -22.14
CA GLU A 317 -2.69 14.43 -21.46
C GLU A 317 -2.72 15.16 -20.11
N LEU A 318 -1.62 15.13 -19.36
CA LEU A 318 -1.54 15.79 -18.05
C LEU A 318 -1.66 17.32 -18.19
N LEU A 319 -1.05 17.90 -19.22
CA LEU A 319 -1.25 19.30 -19.64
C LEU A 319 -2.68 19.57 -20.10
N SER A 320 -3.32 18.65 -20.84
CA SER A 320 -4.72 18.80 -21.27
C SER A 320 -5.72 18.91 -20.09
N TYR A 321 -5.39 18.33 -18.93
CA TYR A 321 -6.18 18.49 -17.70
C TYR A 321 -5.91 19.81 -16.95
N LEU A 322 -4.82 20.51 -17.26
CA LEU A 322 -4.40 21.79 -16.65
C LEU A 322 -4.77 23.02 -17.49
N GLY A 323 -5.04 22.85 -18.79
CA GLY A 323 -5.43 23.91 -19.71
C GLY A 323 -6.67 24.72 -19.27
N PRO A 324 -6.55 26.06 -19.11
CA PRO A 324 -7.70 26.96 -19.00
C PRO A 324 -8.34 27.23 -20.38
N PRO A 325 -9.61 27.69 -20.44
CA PRO A 325 -10.01 28.56 -21.52
C PRO A 325 -9.26 29.91 -21.39
N ASP A 326 -8.79 30.44 -22.51
CA ASP A 326 -8.23 31.80 -22.68
C ASP A 326 -6.97 32.15 -21.86
N LEU A 327 -5.82 31.56 -22.21
CA LEU A 327 -4.46 32.15 -22.17
C LEU A 327 -3.54 31.32 -23.11
N PRO A 328 -2.42 31.87 -23.65
CA PRO A 328 -1.72 31.28 -24.79
C PRO A 328 -0.88 30.04 -24.45
N ASN A 329 -0.84 29.11 -25.40
CA ASN A 329 0.01 27.92 -25.37
C ASN A 329 1.48 28.29 -25.64
N ASN A 330 2.32 28.25 -24.62
CA ASN A 330 3.79 28.15 -24.71
C ASN A 330 4.30 27.20 -23.61
N ASN A 331 5.26 26.33 -23.95
CA ASN A 331 5.87 25.40 -22.98
C ASN A 331 7.01 26.04 -22.18
N ASP A 332 7.46 27.23 -22.60
CA ASP A 332 8.71 27.85 -22.14
C ASP A 332 8.63 28.43 -20.72
N ASP A 333 7.44 28.87 -20.29
CA ASP A 333 7.26 29.50 -18.96
C ASP A 333 7.54 28.53 -17.79
N LEU A 334 7.29 27.22 -17.96
CA LEU A 334 7.61 26.21 -16.94
C LEU A 334 9.07 25.77 -16.93
N LEU A 335 9.79 25.94 -18.05
CA LEU A 335 11.21 25.59 -18.16
C LEU A 335 12.12 26.77 -17.82
N SER A 336 11.74 28.00 -18.16
CA SER A 336 12.50 29.22 -17.86
C SER A 336 12.73 29.46 -16.35
N LEU A 337 11.89 28.90 -15.49
CA LEU A 337 12.07 28.86 -14.03
C LEU A 337 13.28 28.01 -13.58
N PHE A 338 13.73 27.05 -14.40
CA PHE A 338 14.87 26.18 -14.15
C PHE A 338 16.14 26.59 -14.92
N GLU A 339 16.03 27.43 -15.95
CA GLU A 339 17.18 27.88 -16.76
C GLU A 339 17.84 29.18 -16.25
N ASN A 340 17.29 29.83 -15.22
CA ASN A 340 17.74 31.14 -14.71
C ASN A 340 18.29 31.14 -13.25
N ASN A 341 18.75 30.01 -12.71
CA ASN A 341 19.45 29.93 -11.41
C ASN A 341 20.61 28.92 -11.40
#